data_AF-A0AA96LR26-F1
#
_entry.id   AF-A0AA96LR26-F1
#
_cell.length_a   1.000
_cell.length_b   1.000
_cell.length_c   1.000
_cell.angle_alpha   90.00
_cell.angle_beta   90.00
_cell.angle_gamma   90.00
#
_symmetry.space_group_name_H-M   'P 1'
#
loop_
_entity.id
_entity.type
_entity.pdbx_description
1 polymer ?
#
loop_
_entity_poly.entity_id
_entity_poly.type
_entity_poly.pdbx_seq_one_letter_code
_entity_poly.pdbx_strand_id
1 'polypeptide(L)'
;MPKLTRSMMVFYVFLVAAVLWMAFIYMKSAETYQQQSLKPYLESKFSSAKLKEHFPHIEFTYDRQVISWRDPINFIEFIIRKAGHVSEYAVLALLWSIALLAKPVRLYIALFSSFLISIVYAMSDEWHQSFVKDRTGHGIDVCVDGIGILGALLVVWLVLVIRERIRARRTS
;
A
#
# COMPACT_ATOMS: atom_id res chain seq x y z
N MET A 1 -19.41 24.89 -21.03
CA MET A 1 -19.57 24.59 -19.59
C MET A 1 -19.50 23.09 -19.16
N PRO A 2 -19.34 22.04 -20.02
CA PRO A 2 -19.39 20.64 -19.55
C PRO A 2 -18.06 20.05 -19.01
N LYS A 3 -16.90 20.69 -19.25
CA LYS A 3 -15.60 20.16 -18.77
C LYS A 3 -15.39 20.35 -17.26
N LEU A 4 -15.89 21.46 -16.70
CA LEU A 4 -15.71 21.80 -15.30
C LEU A 4 -16.51 20.86 -14.39
N THR A 5 -17.75 20.52 -14.77
CA THR A 5 -18.60 19.58 -14.04
C THR A 5 -18.01 18.17 -14.02
N ARG A 6 -17.43 17.71 -15.14
CA ARG A 6 -16.77 16.40 -15.21
C ARG A 6 -15.52 16.32 -14.31
N SER A 7 -14.67 17.35 -14.31
CA SER A 7 -13.48 17.41 -13.44
C SER A 7 -13.86 17.43 -11.95
N MET A 8 -14.91 18.18 -11.58
CA MET A 8 -15.43 18.17 -10.22
C MET A 8 -15.98 16.79 -9.82
N MET A 9 -16.73 16.14 -10.71
CA MET A 9 -17.25 14.80 -10.45
C MET A 9 -16.13 13.79 -10.21
N VAL A 10 -15.09 13.78 -11.07
CA VAL A 10 -13.93 12.90 -10.89
C VAL A 10 -13.24 13.17 -9.55
N PHE A 11 -13.02 14.45 -9.20
CA PHE A 11 -12.44 14.80 -7.91
C PHE A 11 -13.24 14.21 -6.74
N TYR A 12 -14.56 14.44 -6.69
CA TYR A 12 -15.37 13.98 -5.56
C TYR A 12 -15.49 12.46 -5.50
N VAL A 13 -15.61 11.77 -6.64
CA VAL A 13 -15.65 10.31 -6.67
C VAL A 13 -14.37 9.71 -6.09
N PHE A 14 -13.20 10.19 -6.53
CA PHE A 14 -11.93 9.67 -6.06
C PHE A 14 -11.57 10.14 -4.64
N LEU A 15 -12.03 11.32 -4.23
CA LEU A 15 -11.92 11.79 -2.84
C LEU A 15 -12.71 10.87 -1.91
N VAL A 16 -13.98 10.59 -2.25
CA VAL A 16 -14.81 9.67 -1.45
C VAL A 16 -14.21 8.28 -1.45
N ALA A 17 -13.73 7.78 -2.59
CA ALA A 17 -13.04 6.49 -2.66
C ALA A 17 -11.79 6.45 -1.77
N ALA A 18 -10.97 7.51 -1.77
CA ALA A 18 -9.78 7.60 -0.91
C ALA A 18 -10.15 7.56 0.58
N VAL A 19 -11.20 8.30 0.98
CA VAL A 19 -11.68 8.32 2.37
C VAL A 19 -12.25 6.96 2.78
N LEU A 20 -13.03 6.31 1.91
CA LEU A 20 -13.53 4.96 2.16
C LEU A 20 -12.38 3.94 2.27
N TRP A 21 -11.34 4.10 1.46
CA TRP A 21 -10.15 3.26 1.52
C TRP A 21 -9.35 3.48 2.81
N MET A 22 -9.24 4.72 3.27
CA MET A 22 -8.66 5.03 4.59
C MET A 22 -9.47 4.35 5.70
N ALA A 23 -10.80 4.44 5.66
CA ALA A 23 -11.67 3.76 6.63
C ALA A 23 -11.47 2.23 6.59
N PHE A 24 -11.33 1.64 5.41
CA PHE A 24 -11.01 0.22 5.24
C PHE A 24 -9.67 -0.14 5.91
N ILE A 25 -8.59 0.60 5.63
CA ILE A 25 -7.27 0.39 6.25
C ILE A 25 -7.39 0.50 7.78
N TYR A 26 -8.08 1.52 8.28
CA TYR A 26 -8.27 1.73 9.71
C TYR A 26 -9.00 0.56 10.38
N MET A 27 -10.06 0.05 9.74
CA MET A 27 -10.79 -1.12 10.23
C MET A 27 -9.88 -2.37 10.31
N LYS A 28 -9.04 -2.60 9.30
CA LYS A 28 -8.04 -3.69 9.31
C LYS A 28 -6.95 -3.47 10.38
N SER A 29 -6.55 -2.23 10.59
CA SER A 29 -5.55 -1.83 11.58
C SER A 29 -6.02 -2.05 13.02
N ALA A 30 -7.32 -1.91 13.27
CA ALA A 30 -7.94 -2.14 14.57
C ALA A 30 -8.04 -3.63 14.96
N GLU A 31 -7.86 -4.56 14.03
CA GLU A 31 -7.87 -6.01 14.31
C GLU A 31 -6.63 -6.43 15.12
N THR A 32 -6.78 -7.37 16.05
CA THR A 32 -5.63 -7.93 16.79
C THR A 32 -4.74 -8.79 15.89
N TYR A 33 -3.50 -9.08 16.30
CA TYR A 33 -2.61 -9.98 15.55
C TYR A 33 -3.26 -11.35 15.28
N GLN A 34 -3.97 -11.91 16.26
CA GLN A 34 -4.64 -13.22 16.13
C GLN A 34 -5.77 -13.19 15.10
N GLN A 35 -6.52 -12.09 15.02
CA GLN A 35 -7.61 -11.94 14.06
C GLN A 35 -7.11 -11.74 12.63
N GLN A 36 -5.99 -11.05 12.45
CA GLN A 36 -5.37 -10.87 11.14
C GLN A 36 -4.51 -12.07 10.70
N SER A 37 -4.17 -12.98 11.61
CA SER A 37 -3.23 -14.05 11.32
C SER A 37 -3.76 -15.03 10.26
N LEU A 38 -2.91 -15.33 9.28
CA LEU A 38 -3.19 -16.31 8.24
C LEU A 38 -2.65 -17.71 8.60
N LYS A 39 -1.94 -17.86 9.73
CA LYS A 39 -1.34 -19.15 10.14
C LYS A 39 -2.34 -20.29 10.15
N PRO A 40 -3.54 -20.18 10.77
CA PRO A 40 -4.48 -21.30 10.83
C PRO A 40 -4.94 -21.75 9.44
N TYR A 41 -5.12 -20.79 8.52
CA TYR A 41 -5.50 -21.07 7.14
C TYR A 41 -4.35 -21.73 6.36
N LEU A 42 -3.12 -21.23 6.52
CA LEU A 42 -1.94 -21.79 5.86
C LEU A 42 -1.61 -23.20 6.36
N GLU A 43 -1.68 -23.44 7.66
CA GLU A 43 -1.49 -24.76 8.28
C GLU A 43 -2.57 -25.77 7.82
N SER A 44 -3.79 -25.30 7.58
CA SER A 44 -4.86 -26.16 7.06
C SER A 44 -4.62 -26.65 5.62
N LYS A 45 -3.88 -25.85 4.83
CA LYS A 45 -3.64 -26.12 3.39
C LYS A 45 -2.27 -26.71 3.10
N PHE A 46 -1.28 -26.40 3.92
CA PHE A 46 0.11 -26.74 3.68
C PHE A 46 0.71 -27.45 4.89
N SER A 47 1.28 -28.63 4.65
CA SER A 47 2.10 -29.29 5.66
C SER A 47 3.48 -28.64 5.70
N SER A 48 3.87 -28.11 6.85
CA SER A 48 5.17 -27.46 7.08
C SER A 48 6.36 -28.35 6.71
N ALA A 49 6.22 -29.68 6.86
CA ALA A 49 7.23 -30.65 6.47
C ALA A 49 7.50 -30.67 4.96
N LYS A 50 6.44 -30.64 4.13
CA LYS A 50 6.56 -30.62 2.66
C LYS A 50 7.10 -29.30 2.13
N LEU A 51 6.74 -28.18 2.79
CA LEU A 51 7.22 -26.86 2.39
C LEU A 51 8.74 -26.76 2.58
N LYS A 52 9.30 -27.31 3.67
CA LYS A 52 10.75 -27.25 3.96
C LYS A 52 11.62 -27.87 2.88
N GLU A 53 11.14 -28.90 2.17
CA GLU A 53 11.92 -29.58 1.13
C GLU A 53 12.17 -28.70 -0.11
N HIS A 54 11.26 -27.78 -0.41
CA HIS A 54 11.31 -26.95 -1.61
C HIS A 54 11.45 -25.45 -1.29
N PHE A 55 11.51 -25.09 -0.01
CA PHE A 55 11.61 -23.69 0.38
C PHE A 55 13.02 -23.15 0.11
N PRO A 56 13.15 -21.96 -0.50
CA PRO A 56 14.46 -21.34 -0.66
C PRO A 56 15.06 -21.05 0.72
N HIS A 57 16.36 -21.31 0.89
CA HIS A 57 17.09 -21.19 2.16
C HIS A 57 17.42 -19.73 2.50
N ILE A 58 16.38 -18.90 2.59
CA ILE A 58 16.47 -17.46 2.84
C ILE A 58 16.20 -17.21 4.32
N GLU A 59 17.08 -16.44 4.95
CA GLU A 59 16.87 -15.92 6.30
C GLU A 59 17.35 -14.47 6.38
N PHE A 60 16.58 -13.63 7.05
CA PHE A 60 16.92 -12.23 7.28
C PHE A 60 16.33 -11.75 8.61
N THR A 61 16.88 -10.66 9.13
CA THR A 61 16.37 -10.03 10.35
C THR A 61 15.48 -8.85 9.98
N TYR A 62 14.29 -8.80 10.56
CA TYR A 62 13.30 -7.73 10.40
C TYR A 62 12.84 -7.25 11.77
N ASP A 63 13.10 -5.98 12.08
CA ASP A 63 12.93 -5.38 13.43
C ASP A 63 13.22 -6.34 14.59
N ARG A 64 14.47 -6.81 14.66
CA ARG A 64 14.99 -7.74 15.69
C ARG A 64 14.35 -9.12 15.71
N GLN A 65 13.45 -9.44 14.79
CA GLN A 65 12.90 -10.79 14.58
C GLN A 65 13.60 -11.46 13.41
N VAL A 66 13.96 -12.74 13.56
CA VAL A 66 14.54 -13.53 12.47
C VAL A 66 13.42 -14.18 11.68
N ILE A 67 13.26 -13.77 10.42
CA ILE A 67 12.36 -14.40 9.46
C ILE A 67 13.19 -15.40 8.66
N SER A 68 12.90 -16.69 8.84
CA SER A 68 13.71 -17.78 8.30
C SER A 68 12.85 -18.82 7.60
N TRP A 69 13.41 -19.39 6.54
CA TRP A 69 12.89 -20.58 5.85
C TRP A 69 12.63 -21.78 6.79
N ARG A 70 13.26 -21.82 7.98
CA ARG A 70 13.03 -22.88 8.99
C ARG A 70 11.59 -22.89 9.52
N ASP A 71 10.88 -21.77 9.41
CA ASP A 71 9.44 -21.63 9.64
C ASP A 71 8.76 -21.08 8.36
N PRO A 72 8.48 -21.95 7.37
CA PRO A 72 7.92 -21.53 6.09
C PRO A 72 6.55 -20.84 6.24
N ILE A 73 5.75 -21.24 7.22
CA ILE A 73 4.40 -20.70 7.39
C ILE A 73 4.47 -19.26 7.88
N ASN A 74 5.28 -19.00 8.91
CA ASN A 74 5.52 -17.64 9.39
C ASN A 74 6.20 -16.77 8.31
N PHE A 75 7.13 -17.35 7.54
CA PHE A 75 7.75 -16.64 6.41
C PHE A 75 6.72 -16.23 5.35
N ILE A 76 5.88 -17.16 4.90
CA ILE A 76 4.84 -16.89 3.88
C ILE A 76 3.85 -15.86 4.41
N GLU A 77 3.36 -16.01 5.63
CA GLU A 77 2.44 -15.06 6.24
C GLU A 77 3.06 -13.66 6.32
N PHE A 78 4.32 -13.56 6.76
CA PHE A 78 5.05 -12.30 6.81
C PHE A 78 5.07 -11.62 5.43
N ILE A 79 5.45 -12.36 4.37
CA ILE A 79 5.49 -11.82 3.01
C ILE A 79 4.10 -11.39 2.54
N ILE A 80 3.06 -12.22 2.73
CA ILE A 80 1.69 -11.89 2.33
C ILE A 80 1.19 -10.63 3.04
N ARG A 81 1.41 -10.52 4.35
CA ARG A 81 0.99 -9.35 5.13
C ARG A 81 1.70 -8.08 4.66
N LYS A 82 3.03 -8.12 4.51
CA LYS A 82 3.81 -6.96 4.02
C LYS A 82 3.42 -6.57 2.59
N ALA A 83 3.20 -7.53 1.72
CA ALA A 83 2.69 -7.26 0.37
C ALA A 83 1.29 -6.63 0.39
N GLY A 84 0.44 -7.06 1.32
CA GLY A 84 -0.88 -6.46 1.58
C GLY A 84 -0.77 -4.98 1.95
N HIS A 85 0.00 -4.64 2.98
CA HIS A 85 0.19 -3.25 3.42
C HIS A 85 0.78 -2.37 2.31
N VAL A 86 1.85 -2.82 1.64
CA VAL A 86 2.43 -2.14 0.48
C VAL A 86 1.37 -1.85 -0.59
N SER A 87 0.49 -2.80 -0.87
CA SER A 87 -0.58 -2.66 -1.85
C SER A 87 -1.67 -1.69 -1.37
N GLU A 88 -2.05 -1.73 -0.10
CA GLU A 88 -3.05 -0.83 0.50
C GLU A 88 -2.62 0.63 0.39
N TYR A 89 -1.37 0.94 0.73
CA TYR A 89 -0.84 2.31 0.64
C TYR A 89 -0.52 2.73 -0.79
N ALA A 90 -0.14 1.80 -1.68
CA ALA A 90 -0.04 2.07 -3.11
C ALA A 90 -1.39 2.47 -3.72
N VAL A 91 -2.48 1.77 -3.38
CA VAL A 91 -3.83 2.12 -3.81
C VAL A 91 -4.26 3.47 -3.24
N LEU A 92 -3.98 3.73 -1.95
CA LEU A 92 -4.27 5.03 -1.33
C LEU A 92 -3.58 6.19 -2.07
N ALA A 93 -2.29 6.05 -2.38
CA ALA A 93 -1.53 7.04 -3.13
C ALA A 93 -2.07 7.26 -4.54
N LEU A 94 -2.52 6.20 -5.21
CA LEU A 94 -3.16 6.27 -6.52
C LEU A 94 -4.50 7.03 -6.47
N LEU A 95 -5.35 6.73 -5.48
CA LEU A 95 -6.65 7.41 -5.31
C LEU A 95 -6.46 8.91 -5.08
N TRP A 96 -5.53 9.30 -4.19
CA TRP A 96 -5.17 10.69 -3.97
C TRP A 96 -4.61 11.37 -5.22
N SER A 97 -3.75 10.66 -5.97
CA SER A 97 -3.18 11.20 -7.21
C SER A 97 -4.26 11.50 -8.23
N ILE A 98 -5.21 10.57 -8.44
CA ILE A 98 -6.30 10.76 -9.40
C ILE A 98 -7.23 11.89 -8.96
N ALA A 99 -7.58 11.96 -7.67
CA ALA A 99 -8.40 13.03 -7.14
C ALA A 99 -7.72 14.39 -7.37
N LEU A 100 -6.47 14.55 -6.95
CA LEU A 100 -5.76 15.83 -7.06
C LEU A 100 -5.51 16.24 -8.51
N LEU A 101 -5.16 15.30 -9.39
CA LEU A 101 -4.97 15.57 -10.83
C LEU A 101 -6.28 15.94 -11.55
N ALA A 102 -7.45 15.73 -10.94
CA ALA A 102 -8.71 16.23 -11.47
C ALA A 102 -8.86 17.75 -11.29
N LYS A 103 -8.05 18.38 -10.44
CA LYS A 103 -8.00 19.85 -10.25
C LYS A 103 -6.94 20.48 -11.16
N PRO A 104 -7.01 21.81 -11.43
CA PRO A 104 -6.01 22.51 -12.22
C PRO A 104 -4.71 22.76 -11.42
N VAL A 105 -4.09 21.69 -10.92
CA VAL A 105 -2.82 21.72 -10.17
C VAL A 105 -1.70 21.13 -11.03
N ARG A 106 -0.47 21.54 -10.76
CA ARG A 106 0.70 21.00 -11.47
C ARG A 106 0.95 19.55 -11.04
N LEU A 107 1.40 18.71 -11.97
CA LEU A 107 1.64 17.27 -11.73
C LEU A 107 2.51 17.02 -10.49
N TYR A 108 3.63 17.72 -10.36
CA TYR A 108 4.52 17.54 -9.20
C TYR A 108 3.86 17.90 -7.87
N ILE A 109 2.96 18.88 -7.85
CA ILE A 109 2.20 19.26 -6.64
C ILE A 109 1.22 18.14 -6.29
N ALA A 110 0.49 17.62 -7.27
CA ALA A 110 -0.45 16.53 -7.03
C ALA A 110 0.26 15.25 -6.51
N LEU A 111 1.39 14.87 -7.11
CA LEU A 111 2.16 13.69 -6.68
C LEU A 111 2.78 13.90 -5.30
N PHE A 112 3.36 15.08 -5.04
CA PHE A 112 3.95 15.38 -3.73
C PHE A 112 2.89 15.42 -2.61
N SER A 113 1.74 16.04 -2.86
CA SER A 113 0.63 16.02 -1.90
C SER A 113 0.08 14.61 -1.68
N SER A 114 -0.02 13.79 -2.72
CA SER A 114 -0.47 12.39 -2.61
C SER A 114 0.52 11.56 -1.79
N PHE A 115 1.82 11.76 -2.00
CA PHE A 115 2.88 11.17 -1.19
C PHE A 115 2.71 11.57 0.28
N LEU A 116 2.62 12.88 0.56
CA LEU A 116 2.56 13.40 1.91
C LEU A 116 1.33 12.90 2.67
N ILE A 117 0.15 12.91 2.04
CA ILE A 117 -1.07 12.41 2.66
C ILE A 117 -0.93 10.90 2.97
N SER A 118 -0.42 10.13 2.02
CA SER A 118 -0.33 8.66 2.18
C SER A 118 0.73 8.26 3.20
N ILE A 119 1.89 8.91 3.24
CA ILE A 119 2.95 8.57 4.20
C ILE A 119 2.59 9.02 5.62
N VAL A 120 1.96 10.18 5.78
CA VAL A 120 1.43 10.62 7.08
C VAL A 120 0.34 9.68 7.56
N TYR A 121 -0.50 9.17 6.65
CA TYR A 121 -1.50 8.17 7.00
C TYR A 121 -0.85 6.85 7.45
N ALA A 122 0.17 6.35 6.75
CA ALA A 122 0.92 5.16 7.15
C ALA A 122 1.57 5.33 8.54
N MET A 123 2.16 6.50 8.81
CA MET A 123 2.69 6.81 10.14
C MET A 123 1.60 6.81 11.22
N SER A 124 0.44 7.39 10.92
CA SER A 124 -0.69 7.42 11.85
C SER A 124 -1.27 6.03 12.11
N ASP A 125 -1.21 5.15 11.12
CA ASP A 125 -1.66 3.76 11.22
C ASP A 125 -0.75 2.95 12.14
N GLU A 126 0.57 3.02 11.93
CA GLU A 126 1.56 2.37 12.82
C GLU A 126 1.45 2.89 14.26
N TRP A 127 1.20 4.20 14.41
CA TRP A 127 0.92 4.76 15.72
C TRP A 127 -0.39 4.22 16.30
N HIS A 128 -1.46 4.12 15.52
CA HIS A 128 -2.72 3.53 15.96
C HIS A 128 -2.55 2.07 16.40
N GLN A 129 -1.83 1.26 15.62
CA GLN A 129 -1.54 -0.13 15.92
C GLN A 129 -0.81 -0.31 17.25
N SER A 130 0.03 0.65 17.66
CA SER A 130 0.72 0.61 18.96
C SER A 130 -0.24 0.62 20.18
N PHE A 131 -1.49 1.03 19.97
CA PHE A 131 -2.54 1.00 21.01
C PHE A 131 -3.41 -0.27 20.95
N VAL A 132 -3.27 -1.08 19.91
CA VAL A 132 -4.03 -2.32 19.75
C VAL A 132 -3.33 -3.45 20.52
N LYS A 133 -4.12 -4.21 21.28
CA LYS A 133 -3.60 -5.31 22.10
C LYS A 133 -2.88 -6.35 21.24
N ASP A 134 -1.71 -6.78 21.71
CA ASP A 134 -0.85 -7.77 21.06
C ASP A 134 -0.36 -7.35 19.65
N ARG A 135 -0.36 -6.03 19.38
CA ARG A 135 0.32 -5.43 18.22
C ARG A 135 1.49 -4.57 18.67
N THR A 136 2.51 -4.54 17.83
CA THR A 136 3.65 -3.64 17.97
C THR A 136 3.75 -2.84 16.68
N GLY A 137 3.67 -1.51 16.79
CA GLY A 137 3.98 -0.64 15.67
C GLY A 137 5.47 -0.71 15.37
N HIS A 138 5.83 -0.87 14.10
CA HIS A 138 7.20 -1.03 13.65
C HIS A 138 7.54 0.11 12.69
N GLY A 139 8.48 0.99 13.06
CA GLY A 139 8.85 2.13 12.20
C GLY A 139 9.37 1.72 10.82
N ILE A 140 9.90 0.49 10.69
CA ILE A 140 10.31 -0.09 9.40
C ILE A 140 9.12 -0.38 8.47
N ASP A 141 7.91 -0.54 9.01
CA ASP A 141 6.68 -0.79 8.24
C ASP A 141 6.31 0.45 7.44
N VAL A 142 6.42 1.64 8.04
CA VAL A 142 6.24 2.93 7.33
C VAL A 142 7.18 3.04 6.13
N CYS A 143 8.44 2.60 6.27
CA CYS A 143 9.40 2.62 5.17
C CYS A 143 9.00 1.65 4.05
N VAL A 144 8.56 0.45 4.42
CA VAL A 144 8.09 -0.58 3.47
C VAL A 144 6.85 -0.08 2.73
N ASP A 145 5.87 0.48 3.43
CA ASP A 145 4.67 1.07 2.84
C ASP A 145 5.00 2.26 1.94
N GLY A 146 6.00 3.06 2.34
CA GLY A 146 6.59 4.11 1.53
C GLY A 146 7.07 3.65 0.16
N ILE A 147 7.59 2.42 0.04
CA ILE A 147 7.98 1.84 -1.26
C ILE A 147 6.74 1.64 -2.15
N GLY A 148 5.63 1.15 -1.59
CA GLY A 148 4.36 1.00 -2.29
C GLY A 148 3.81 2.33 -2.79
N ILE A 149 3.82 3.35 -1.91
CA ILE A 149 3.42 4.72 -2.24
C ILE A 149 4.26 5.25 -3.40
N LEU A 150 5.60 5.19 -3.29
CA LEU A 150 6.50 5.68 -4.34
C LEU A 150 6.32 4.92 -5.66
N GLY A 151 6.12 3.60 -5.60
CA GLY A 151 5.84 2.76 -6.76
C GLY A 151 4.57 3.20 -7.50
N ALA A 152 3.48 3.45 -6.78
CA ALA A 152 2.24 3.95 -7.37
C ALA A 152 2.42 5.32 -8.04
N LEU A 153 3.12 6.25 -7.37
CA LEU A 153 3.38 7.59 -7.92
C LEU A 153 4.27 7.54 -9.16
N LEU A 154 5.27 6.65 -9.19
CA LEU A 154 6.11 6.42 -10.35
C LEU A 154 5.27 5.92 -11.54
N VAL A 155 4.35 4.98 -11.32
CA VAL A 155 3.43 4.50 -12.37
C VAL A 155 2.57 5.64 -12.90
N VAL A 156 1.98 6.46 -12.03
CA VAL A 156 1.17 7.63 -12.44
C VAL A 156 2.01 8.58 -13.31
N TRP A 157 3.22 8.91 -12.86
CA TRP A 157 4.13 9.79 -13.60
C TRP A 157 4.49 9.22 -14.97
N LEU A 158 4.91 7.95 -15.05
CA LEU A 158 5.26 7.27 -16.29
C LEU A 158 4.09 7.28 -17.28
N VAL A 159 2.88 6.93 -16.83
CA VAL A 159 1.68 6.91 -17.68
C VAL A 159 1.41 8.28 -18.28
N LEU A 160 1.50 9.36 -17.48
CA LEU A 160 1.24 10.70 -17.97
C LEU A 160 2.32 11.20 -18.94
N VAL A 161 3.59 10.98 -18.64
CA VAL A 161 4.71 11.34 -19.52
C VAL A 161 4.64 10.60 -20.85
N ILE A 162 4.35 9.28 -20.83
CA ILE A 162 4.20 8.48 -22.05
C ILE A 162 3.02 9.01 -22.89
N ARG A 163 1.88 9.32 -22.26
CA ARG A 163 0.71 9.87 -22.96
C ARG A 163 1.00 11.22 -23.62
N GLU A 164 1.73 12.11 -22.95
CA GLU A 164 2.13 13.40 -23.52
C GLU A 164 3.07 13.21 -24.72
N ARG A 165 4.07 12.33 -24.60
CA ARG A 165 4.99 12.02 -25.70
C ARG A 165 4.28 11.41 -26.91
N ILE A 166 3.34 10.49 -26.71
CA ILE A 166 2.55 9.90 -27.79
C ILE A 166 1.67 10.96 -28.46
N ARG A 167 1.04 11.85 -27.68
CA ARG A 167 0.22 12.94 -28.23
C ARG A 167 1.05 13.90 -29.07
N ALA A 168 2.23 14.32 -28.60
CA ALA A 168 3.13 15.21 -29.32
C ALA A 168 3.57 14.62 -30.68
N ARG A 169 3.82 13.30 -30.74
CA ARG A 169 4.15 12.59 -31.98
C ARG A 169 3.01 12.48 -32.99
N ARG A 170 1.75 12.56 -32.55
CA ARG A 170 0.56 12.50 -33.44
C ARG A 170 0.19 13.85 -34.04
N THR A 171 0.69 14.94 -33.46
CA THR A 171 0.41 16.31 -33.88
C THR A 171 1.57 16.94 -34.67
N SER A 172 2.70 16.22 -34.78
CA SER A 172 3.84 16.54 -35.64
C SER A 172 3.77 15.71 -36.91
#